data_AF-A0A520CH93-F1
#
_entry.id   AF-A0A520CH93-F1
#
_cell.length_a   1.000
_cell.length_b   1.000
_cell.length_c   1.000
_cell.angle_alpha   90.00
_cell.angle_beta   90.00
_cell.angle_gamma   90.00
#
_symmetry.space_group_name_H-M   'P 1'
#
loop_
_entity.id
_entity.type
_entity.pdbx_description
1 polymer ?
#
loop_
_entity_poly.entity_id
_entity_poly.type
_entity_poly.pdbx_seq_one_letter_code
_entity_poly.pdbx_strand_id
1 'polypeptide(L)'
;NLGKPLKVGDYTMASVTLYYYLFLAFVIATVIISHRLQKSRVGRGWMAIREDEIAAKAMGINTRNMKLLAFGMGASFGGVSGAMFASFQSAITPESFNLMESAMIVAMIALGGIGNIPGVILGAVLLSTLPEVLRYVAGPLQSMTGGRLDASILRQLFIASAMILIMLVRPRGLWPAPEHGKSLAAAKGSPVPIDGSIQQHGSGLEAPSDEVPGGAARPMSINP
;
A
#
# COMPACT_ATOMS: atom_id res chain seq x y z
N ASN A 1 -30.80 12.69 -14.26
CA ASN A 1 -31.02 13.87 -13.39
C ASN A 1 -31.52 13.36 -12.04
N LEU A 2 -30.59 12.95 -11.16
CA LEU A 2 -30.87 12.29 -9.88
C LEU A 2 -31.31 13.26 -8.77
N GLY A 3 -31.39 14.55 -9.06
CA GLY A 3 -31.92 15.57 -8.15
C GLY A 3 -33.45 15.54 -7.99
N LYS A 4 -34.18 14.83 -8.86
CA LYS A 4 -35.63 14.67 -8.73
C LYS A 4 -35.95 13.38 -7.96
N PRO A 5 -36.88 13.41 -6.99
CA PRO A 5 -37.28 12.21 -6.28
C PRO A 5 -37.82 11.18 -7.28
N LEU A 6 -37.19 10.01 -7.30
CA LEU A 6 -37.62 8.91 -8.16
C LEU A 6 -38.85 8.28 -7.51
N LYS A 7 -40.01 8.50 -8.14
CA LYS A 7 -41.25 7.83 -7.81
C LYS A 7 -41.23 6.45 -8.47
N VAL A 8 -41.08 5.40 -7.66
CA VAL A 8 -41.30 4.01 -8.09
C VAL A 8 -42.62 3.58 -7.46
N GLY A 9 -43.73 3.72 -8.20
CA GLY A 9 -45.07 3.57 -7.64
C GLY A 9 -45.41 4.64 -6.59
N ASP A 10 -46.05 4.25 -5.48
CA ASP A 10 -46.46 5.13 -4.38
C ASP A 10 -45.32 5.51 -3.40
N TYR A 11 -44.09 5.02 -3.63
CA TYR A 11 -42.93 5.32 -2.81
C TYR A 11 -42.07 6.42 -3.44
N THR A 12 -41.97 7.57 -2.79
CA THR A 12 -41.06 8.66 -3.16
C THR A 12 -39.68 8.41 -2.57
N MET A 13 -38.71 7.95 -3.36
CA MET A 13 -37.32 7.89 -2.92
C MET A 13 -36.73 9.31 -2.93
N ALA A 14 -36.36 9.82 -1.76
CA ALA A 14 -35.64 11.08 -1.66
C ALA A 14 -34.30 10.99 -2.41
N SER A 15 -33.92 12.05 -3.12
CA SER A 15 -32.68 12.09 -3.92
C SER A 15 -31.44 11.71 -3.09
N VAL A 16 -31.41 12.08 -1.80
CA VAL A 16 -30.32 11.74 -0.86
C VAL A 16 -30.17 10.23 -0.68
N THR A 17 -31.28 9.51 -0.51
CA THR A 17 -31.28 8.05 -0.33
C THR A 17 -30.76 7.35 -1.59
N LEU A 18 -31.07 7.90 -2.76
CA LEU A 18 -30.63 7.34 -4.03
C LEU A 18 -29.12 7.57 -4.27
N TYR A 19 -28.59 8.75 -3.92
CA TYR A 19 -27.15 8.99 -3.89
C TYR A 19 -26.44 8.06 -2.90
N TYR A 20 -27.01 7.82 -1.71
CA TYR A 20 -26.46 6.88 -0.74
C TYR A 20 -26.29 5.47 -1.34
N TYR A 21 -27.33 4.91 -1.98
CA TYR A 21 -27.23 3.60 -2.62
C TYR A 21 -26.24 3.59 -3.79
N LEU A 22 -26.13 4.68 -4.54
CA LEU A 22 -25.16 4.83 -5.62
C LEU A 22 -23.71 4.85 -5.11
N PHE A 23 -23.42 5.61 -4.05
CA PHE A 23 -22.11 5.60 -3.39
C PHE A 23 -21.80 4.23 -2.79
N LEU A 24 -22.77 3.61 -2.11
CA LEU A 24 -22.60 2.29 -1.50
C LEU A 24 -22.29 1.22 -2.56
N ALA A 25 -23.05 1.20 -3.66
CA ALA A 25 -22.81 0.28 -4.78
C ALA A 25 -21.43 0.49 -5.39
N PHE A 26 -20.99 1.74 -5.56
CA PHE A 26 -19.66 2.05 -6.06
C PHE A 26 -18.54 1.61 -5.10
N VAL A 27 -18.70 1.82 -3.79
CA VAL A 27 -17.74 1.34 -2.78
C VAL A 27 -17.63 -0.18 -2.83
N ILE A 28 -18.75 -0.90 -2.85
CA ILE A 28 -18.77 -2.36 -2.95
C ILE A 28 -18.09 -2.83 -4.24
N ALA A 29 -18.41 -2.21 -5.37
CA ALA A 29 -17.79 -2.53 -6.65
C ALA A 29 -16.26 -2.32 -6.62
N THR A 30 -15.79 -1.18 -6.11
CA THR A 30 -14.36 -0.89 -5.99
C THR A 30 -13.64 -1.87 -5.05
N VAL A 31 -14.27 -2.28 -3.95
CA VAL A 31 -13.72 -3.29 -3.04
C VAL A 31 -13.60 -4.65 -3.74
N ILE A 32 -14.64 -5.09 -4.45
CA ILE A 32 -14.62 -6.36 -5.21
C ILE A 32 -13.53 -6.34 -6.29
N ILE A 33 -13.46 -5.25 -7.07
CA ILE A 33 -12.47 -5.10 -8.14
C ILE A 33 -11.06 -5.09 -7.54
N SER A 34 -10.84 -4.33 -6.45
CA SER A 34 -9.55 -4.27 -5.78
C SER A 34 -9.11 -5.63 -5.26
N HIS A 35 -10.02 -6.41 -4.65
CA HIS A 35 -9.72 -7.76 -4.16
C HIS A 35 -9.41 -8.74 -5.29
N ARG A 36 -10.17 -8.68 -6.40
CA ARG A 36 -9.90 -9.49 -7.60
C ARG A 36 -8.55 -9.11 -8.22
N LEU A 37 -8.23 -7.83 -8.26
CA LEU A 37 -6.99 -7.29 -8.81
C LEU A 37 -5.77 -7.71 -8.00
N GLN A 38 -5.86 -7.69 -6.67
CA GLN A 38 -4.79 -8.18 -5.79
C GLN A 38 -4.45 -9.66 -6.04
N LYS A 39 -5.46 -10.50 -6.29
CA LYS A 39 -5.26 -11.94 -6.60
C LYS A 39 -4.83 -12.20 -8.06
N SER A 40 -4.87 -11.19 -8.92
CA SER A 40 -4.58 -11.33 -10.34
C SER A 40 -3.07 -11.40 -10.63
N ARG A 41 -2.70 -11.69 -11.89
CA ARG A 41 -1.29 -11.62 -12.36
C ARG A 41 -0.72 -10.21 -12.23
N VAL A 42 -1.56 -9.17 -12.43
CA VAL A 42 -1.16 -7.77 -12.30
C VAL A 42 -0.81 -7.42 -10.86
N GLY A 43 -1.64 -7.85 -9.90
CA GLY A 43 -1.39 -7.65 -8.46
C GLY A 43 -0.10 -8.31 -7.99
N ARG A 44 0.18 -9.54 -8.44
CA ARG A 44 1.47 -10.21 -8.17
C ARG A 44 2.66 -9.48 -8.78
N GLY A 45 2.51 -8.95 -9.99
CA GLY A 45 3.54 -8.13 -10.63
C GLY A 45 3.86 -6.86 -9.84
N TRP A 46 2.87 -6.18 -9.30
CA TRP A 46 3.09 -5.02 -8.42
C TRP A 46 3.73 -5.37 -7.09
N MET A 47 3.38 -6.53 -6.53
CA MET A 47 4.02 -7.02 -5.31
C MET A 47 5.51 -7.25 -5.53
N ALA A 48 5.90 -7.90 -6.64
CA ALA A 48 7.30 -8.11 -6.99
C ALA A 48 8.05 -6.78 -7.19
N ILE A 49 7.44 -5.80 -7.86
CA ILE A 49 8.04 -4.47 -8.05
C ILE A 49 8.22 -3.72 -6.72
N ARG A 50 7.29 -3.90 -5.76
CA ARG A 50 7.37 -3.29 -4.44
C ARG A 50 8.50 -3.88 -3.58
N GLU A 51 8.84 -5.14 -3.77
CA GLU A 51 9.93 -5.80 -3.04
C GLU A 51 11.30 -5.43 -3.61
N ASP A 52 11.50 -5.62 -4.93
CA ASP A 52 12.72 -5.21 -5.62
C ASP A 52 12.43 -4.96 -7.12
N GLU A 53 12.48 -3.69 -7.52
CA GLU A 53 12.26 -3.28 -8.91
C GLU A 53 13.34 -3.81 -9.86
N ILE A 54 14.59 -3.90 -9.41
CA ILE A 54 15.72 -4.35 -10.24
C ILE A 54 15.59 -5.85 -10.49
N ALA A 55 15.29 -6.63 -9.45
CA ALA A 55 15.04 -8.07 -9.58
C ALA A 55 13.80 -8.33 -10.46
N ALA A 56 12.71 -7.57 -10.29
CA ALA A 56 11.52 -7.70 -11.13
C ALA A 56 11.83 -7.45 -12.63
N LYS A 57 12.67 -6.46 -12.94
CA LYS A 57 13.13 -6.20 -14.32
C LYS A 57 13.96 -7.36 -14.86
N ALA A 58 14.88 -7.91 -14.06
CA ALA A 58 15.70 -9.07 -14.44
C ALA A 58 14.85 -10.32 -14.73
N MET A 59 13.73 -10.49 -14.03
CA MET A 59 12.76 -11.57 -14.24
C MET A 59 11.81 -11.32 -15.44
N GLY A 60 12.06 -10.29 -16.26
CA GLY A 60 11.29 -10.01 -17.47
C GLY A 60 9.97 -9.24 -17.24
N ILE A 61 9.74 -8.69 -16.04
CA ILE A 61 8.55 -7.87 -15.78
C ILE A 61 8.76 -6.47 -16.36
N ASN A 62 7.86 -6.04 -17.25
CA ASN A 62 7.84 -4.67 -17.75
C ASN A 62 7.32 -3.70 -16.65
N THR A 63 8.24 -3.23 -15.83
CA THR A 63 7.98 -2.32 -14.70
C THR A 63 7.38 -0.99 -15.12
N ARG A 64 7.72 -0.46 -16.30
CA ARG A 64 7.14 0.77 -16.84
C ARG A 64 5.65 0.61 -17.07
N ASN A 65 5.25 -0.43 -17.81
CA ASN A 65 3.83 -0.68 -18.10
C ASN A 65 3.06 -1.01 -16.81
N MET A 66 3.67 -1.76 -15.88
CA MET A 66 3.04 -2.06 -14.59
C MET A 66 2.81 -0.80 -13.74
N LYS A 67 3.75 0.16 -13.71
CA LYS A 67 3.58 1.44 -13.02
C LYS A 67 2.51 2.31 -13.70
N LEU A 68 2.49 2.36 -15.04
CA LEU A 68 1.47 3.07 -15.80
C LEU A 68 0.07 2.48 -15.57
N LEU A 69 -0.05 1.15 -15.52
CA LEU A 69 -1.30 0.47 -15.17
C LEU A 69 -1.76 0.82 -13.74
N ALA A 70 -0.84 0.85 -12.78
CA ALA A 70 -1.16 1.23 -11.40
C ALA A 70 -1.69 2.67 -11.32
N PHE A 71 -1.03 3.60 -12.01
CA PHE A 71 -1.48 4.99 -12.11
C PHE A 71 -2.84 5.09 -12.81
N GLY A 72 -3.02 4.42 -13.95
CA GLY A 72 -4.26 4.44 -14.71
C GLY A 72 -5.45 3.88 -13.95
N MET A 73 -5.25 2.81 -13.16
CA MET A 73 -6.30 2.27 -12.29
C MET A 73 -6.63 3.18 -11.11
N GLY A 74 -5.64 3.82 -10.50
CA GLY A 74 -5.90 4.84 -9.47
C GLY A 74 -6.68 6.03 -10.04
N ALA A 75 -6.28 6.52 -11.22
CA ALA A 75 -6.91 7.64 -11.90
C ALA A 75 -8.35 7.34 -12.33
N SER A 76 -8.66 6.12 -12.77
CA SER A 76 -10.03 5.75 -13.15
C SER A 76 -10.97 5.71 -11.95
N PHE A 77 -10.57 5.09 -10.83
CA PHE A 77 -11.38 5.10 -9.61
C PHE A 77 -11.53 6.52 -9.03
N GLY A 78 -10.45 7.31 -9.03
CA GLY A 78 -10.48 8.71 -8.61
C GLY A 78 -11.39 9.58 -9.48
N GLY A 79 -11.36 9.40 -10.80
CA GLY A 79 -12.18 10.13 -11.75
C GLY A 79 -13.68 9.84 -11.59
N VAL A 80 -14.05 8.55 -11.44
CA VAL A 80 -15.46 8.17 -11.20
C VAL A 80 -15.93 8.69 -9.84
N SER A 81 -15.11 8.55 -8.79
CA SER A 81 -15.42 9.09 -7.46
C SER A 81 -15.62 10.61 -7.50
N GLY A 82 -14.77 11.34 -8.23
CA GLY A 82 -14.87 12.79 -8.39
C GLY A 82 -16.13 13.22 -9.15
N ALA A 83 -16.49 12.51 -10.23
CA ALA A 83 -17.72 12.79 -10.97
C ALA A 83 -18.98 12.54 -10.13
N MET A 84 -18.97 11.49 -9.30
CA MET A 84 -20.04 11.22 -8.34
C MET A 84 -20.12 12.31 -7.26
N PHE A 85 -18.99 12.72 -6.70
CA PHE A 85 -18.91 13.80 -5.72
C PHE A 85 -19.44 15.13 -6.29
N ALA A 86 -19.02 15.49 -7.50
CA ALA A 86 -19.52 16.66 -8.23
C ALA A 86 -21.03 16.60 -8.51
N SER A 87 -21.57 15.41 -8.76
CA SER A 87 -23.01 15.22 -8.98
C SER A 87 -23.82 15.35 -7.69
N PHE A 88 -23.23 14.96 -6.56
CA PHE A 88 -23.83 15.09 -5.24
C PHE A 88 -23.78 16.53 -4.73
N GLN A 89 -22.64 17.21 -4.92
CA GLN A 89 -22.45 18.59 -4.50
C GLN A 89 -23.07 19.54 -5.55
N SER A 90 -24.24 20.11 -5.25
CA SER A 90 -24.99 20.95 -6.21
C SER A 90 -24.23 22.18 -6.72
N ALA A 91 -23.18 22.60 -6.02
CA ALA A 91 -22.22 23.60 -6.47
C ALA A 91 -20.82 23.23 -5.96
N ILE A 92 -19.83 23.26 -6.84
CA ILE A 92 -18.43 22.99 -6.49
C ILE A 92 -17.77 24.33 -6.18
N THR A 93 -17.30 24.50 -4.95
CA THR A 93 -16.55 25.69 -4.55
C THR A 93 -15.10 25.32 -4.21
N PRO A 94 -14.14 26.26 -4.31
CA PRO A 94 -12.73 25.99 -4.00
C PRO A 94 -12.52 25.48 -2.57
N GLU A 95 -13.41 25.84 -1.64
CA GLU A 95 -13.33 25.44 -0.24
C GLU A 95 -13.54 23.93 -0.04
N SER A 96 -14.23 23.25 -0.97
CA SER A 96 -14.44 21.80 -0.94
C SER A 96 -13.16 20.99 -1.23
N PHE A 97 -12.11 21.62 -1.76
CA PHE A 97 -10.84 20.97 -2.15
C PHE A 97 -9.65 21.63 -1.45
N ASN A 98 -9.76 21.87 -0.15
CA ASN A 98 -8.67 22.43 0.62
C ASN A 98 -7.56 21.39 0.92
N LEU A 99 -6.39 21.89 1.35
CA LEU A 99 -5.25 21.05 1.71
C LEU A 99 -5.58 20.12 2.89
N MET A 100 -6.43 20.55 3.82
CA MET A 100 -6.82 19.75 4.98
C MET A 100 -7.64 18.50 4.58
N GLU A 101 -8.58 18.62 3.64
CA GLU A 101 -9.41 17.52 3.13
C GLU A 101 -8.55 16.50 2.39
N SER A 102 -7.66 16.95 1.50
CA SER A 102 -6.73 16.04 0.81
C SER A 102 -5.78 15.32 1.78
N ALA A 103 -5.25 16.03 2.78
CA ALA A 103 -4.45 15.43 3.85
C ALA A 103 -5.26 14.44 4.68
N MET A 104 -6.53 14.73 4.99
CA MET A 104 -7.42 13.81 5.72
C MET A 104 -7.67 12.52 4.92
N ILE A 105 -7.88 12.60 3.61
CA ILE A 105 -8.04 11.40 2.77
C ILE A 105 -6.77 10.54 2.79
N VAL A 106 -5.59 11.16 2.66
CA VAL A 106 -4.30 10.46 2.75
C VAL A 106 -4.13 9.84 4.14
N ALA A 107 -4.52 10.55 5.19
CA ALA A 107 -4.47 10.07 6.56
C ALA A 107 -5.37 8.86 6.81
N MET A 108 -6.60 8.85 6.27
CA MET A 108 -7.51 7.70 6.36
C MET A 108 -6.87 6.43 5.79
N ILE A 109 -6.20 6.55 4.63
CA ILE A 109 -5.52 5.43 3.96
C ILE A 109 -4.28 5.00 4.75
N ALA A 110 -3.47 5.96 5.20
CA ALA A 110 -2.26 5.69 5.97
C ALA A 110 -2.57 5.00 7.30
N LEU A 111 -3.57 5.49 8.02
CA LEU A 111 -4.08 4.90 9.27
C LEU A 111 -4.59 3.49 9.02
N GLY A 112 -5.34 3.26 7.94
CA GLY A 112 -5.84 1.93 7.64
C GLY A 112 -4.76 0.90 7.33
N GLY A 113 -3.64 1.36 6.75
CA GLY A 113 -2.48 0.54 6.39
C GLY A 113 -2.35 0.35 4.88
N ILE A 114 -1.21 0.75 4.34
CA ILE A 114 -0.94 0.70 2.89
C ILE A 114 -0.90 -0.76 2.42
N GLY A 115 -1.79 -1.10 1.49
CA GLY A 115 -1.85 -2.44 0.87
C GLY A 115 -2.83 -3.42 1.51
N ASN A 116 -3.60 -3.01 2.52
CA ASN A 116 -4.63 -3.85 3.15
C ASN A 116 -6.03 -3.22 3.02
N ILE A 117 -6.88 -3.77 2.14
CA ILE A 117 -8.23 -3.25 1.85
C ILE A 117 -9.10 -3.09 3.11
N PRO A 118 -9.27 -4.11 3.98
CA PRO A 118 -10.11 -3.97 5.17
C PRO A 118 -9.55 -2.95 6.17
N GLY A 119 -8.22 -2.82 6.25
CA GLY A 119 -7.57 -1.79 7.06
C GLY A 119 -7.93 -0.39 6.59
N VAL A 120 -7.81 -0.10 5.28
CA VAL A 120 -8.19 1.19 4.68
C VAL A 120 -9.66 1.52 4.91
N ILE A 121 -10.56 0.53 4.81
CA ILE A 121 -12.00 0.72 5.10
C ILE A 121 -12.21 1.12 6.56
N LEU A 122 -11.60 0.39 7.50
CA LEU A 122 -11.67 0.72 8.93
C LEU A 122 -11.10 2.11 9.21
N GLY A 123 -10.00 2.48 8.57
CA GLY A 123 -9.39 3.79 8.72
C GLY A 123 -10.29 4.92 8.23
N ALA A 124 -10.91 4.76 7.06
CA ALA A 124 -11.88 5.71 6.54
C ALA A 124 -13.10 5.84 7.45
N VAL A 125 -13.67 4.74 7.93
CA VAL A 125 -14.82 4.76 8.85
C VAL A 125 -14.46 5.43 10.18
N LEU A 126 -13.31 5.10 10.77
CA LEU A 126 -12.89 5.64 12.05
C LEU A 126 -12.63 7.15 11.96
N LEU A 127 -11.88 7.60 10.96
CA LEU A 127 -11.56 9.02 10.80
C LEU A 127 -12.75 9.86 10.32
N SER A 128 -13.69 9.29 9.56
CA SER A 128 -14.92 10.00 9.15
C SER A 128 -15.95 10.11 10.28
N THR A 129 -16.05 9.10 11.16
CA THR A 129 -16.96 9.15 12.33
C THR A 129 -16.38 9.93 13.50
N LEU A 130 -15.06 10.03 13.61
CA LEU A 130 -14.39 10.80 14.66
C LEU A 130 -14.91 12.24 14.80
N PRO A 131 -14.94 13.10 13.75
CA PRO A 131 -15.47 14.45 13.87
C PRO A 131 -16.95 14.49 14.25
N GLU A 132 -17.73 13.47 13.90
CA GLU A 132 -19.16 13.38 14.24
C GLU A 132 -19.36 13.01 15.72
N VAL A 133 -18.53 12.09 16.25
CA VAL A 133 -18.51 11.75 17.68
C VAL A 133 -18.05 12.95 18.50
N LEU A 134 -16.99 13.63 18.06
CA LEU A 134 -16.52 14.88 18.66
C LEU A 134 -17.61 15.95 18.62
N ARG A 135 -18.43 16.03 17.57
CA ARG A 135 -19.56 16.98 17.51
C ARG A 135 -20.56 16.71 18.65
N TYR A 136 -20.83 15.44 18.94
CA TYR A 136 -21.76 15.05 20.01
C TYR A 136 -21.17 15.29 21.42
N VAL A 137 -19.86 15.09 21.59
CA VAL A 137 -19.16 15.23 22.87
C VAL A 137 -18.76 16.68 23.16
N ALA A 138 -18.39 17.46 22.13
CA ALA A 138 -17.97 18.85 22.28
C ALA A 138 -19.13 19.78 22.65
N GLY A 139 -20.37 19.49 22.23
CA GLY A 139 -21.54 20.29 22.59
C GLY A 139 -21.74 20.43 24.11
N PRO A 140 -21.77 19.33 24.88
CA PRO A 140 -21.82 19.35 26.34
C PRO A 140 -20.57 19.96 27.00
N LEU A 141 -19.36 19.73 26.48
CA LEU A 141 -18.15 20.35 27.04
C LEU A 141 -18.15 21.88 26.84
N GLN A 142 -18.72 22.37 25.75
CA GLN A 142 -18.79 23.80 25.45
C GLN A 142 -19.75 24.53 26.39
N SER A 143 -20.88 23.90 26.77
CA SER A 143 -21.81 24.44 27.76
C SER A 143 -21.22 24.45 29.17
N MET A 144 -20.37 23.48 29.52
CA MET A 144 -19.64 23.46 30.79
C MET A 144 -18.48 24.48 30.86
N THR A 145 -17.87 24.83 29.72
CA THR A 145 -16.73 25.79 29.66
C THR A 145 -17.18 27.25 29.47
N GLY A 146 -18.49 27.52 29.57
CA GLY A 146 -19.06 28.87 29.51
C GLY A 146 -18.82 29.61 28.19
N GLY A 147 -18.67 28.90 27.07
CA GLY A 147 -18.47 29.51 25.74
C GLY A 147 -17.10 30.15 25.50
N ARG A 148 -16.12 29.97 26.39
CA ARG A 148 -14.77 30.54 26.23
C ARG A 148 -13.91 29.84 25.18
N LEU A 149 -14.28 28.63 24.79
CA LEU A 149 -13.60 27.84 23.76
C LEU A 149 -14.55 27.63 22.57
N ASP A 150 -14.06 28.04 21.40
CA ASP A 150 -14.78 27.87 20.14
C ASP A 150 -14.80 26.38 19.75
N ALA A 151 -15.98 25.87 19.38
CA ALA A 151 -16.17 24.45 19.04
C ALA A 151 -15.32 24.03 17.83
N SER A 152 -15.02 24.98 16.95
CA SER A 152 -14.16 24.81 15.78
C SER A 152 -12.72 24.47 16.17
N ILE A 153 -12.14 25.20 17.13
CA ILE A 153 -10.77 24.99 17.62
C ILE A 153 -10.68 23.67 18.36
N LEU A 154 -11.66 23.36 19.22
CA LEU A 154 -11.67 22.10 19.97
C LEU A 154 -11.78 20.89 19.03
N ARG A 155 -12.60 20.99 17.97
CA ARG A 155 -12.69 19.97 16.93
C ARG A 155 -11.37 19.79 16.17
N GLN A 156 -10.73 20.88 15.73
CA GLN A 156 -9.44 20.81 15.04
C GLN A 156 -8.35 20.21 15.92
N LEU A 157 -8.31 20.59 17.21
CA LEU A 157 -7.34 20.10 18.17
C LEU A 157 -7.54 18.61 18.45
N PHE A 158 -8.78 18.15 18.60
CA PHE A 158 -9.06 16.73 18.76
C PHE A 158 -8.74 15.92 17.49
N ILE A 159 -9.07 16.41 16.30
CA ILE A 159 -8.70 15.76 15.03
C ILE A 159 -7.18 15.62 14.92
N ALA A 160 -6.44 16.71 15.17
CA ALA A 160 -4.97 16.70 15.15
C ALA A 160 -4.39 15.76 16.21
N SER A 161 -4.94 15.78 17.43
CA SER A 161 -4.51 14.88 18.51
C SER A 161 -4.77 13.41 18.16
N ALA A 162 -5.93 13.10 17.57
CA ALA A 162 -6.27 11.74 17.17
C ALA A 162 -5.33 11.25 16.06
N MET A 163 -5.05 12.10 15.06
CA MET A 163 -4.04 11.84 14.03
C MET A 163 -2.67 11.52 14.62
N ILE A 164 -2.18 12.36 15.54
CA ILE A 164 -0.89 12.18 16.21
C ILE A 164 -0.89 10.89 17.05
N LEU A 165 -1.94 10.65 17.82
CA LEU A 165 -2.08 9.49 18.69
C LEU A 165 -2.11 8.18 17.87
N ILE A 166 -2.78 8.19 16.73
CA ILE A 166 -2.79 7.07 15.77
C ILE A 166 -1.41 6.84 15.16
N MET A 167 -0.71 7.90 14.75
CA MET A 167 0.66 7.79 14.22
C MET A 167 1.63 7.26 15.28
N LEU A 168 1.40 7.60 16.55
CA LEU A 168 2.20 7.14 17.69
C LEU A 168 1.93 5.66 18.03
N VAL A 169 0.67 5.24 18.03
CA VAL A 169 0.27 3.90 18.48
C VAL A 169 0.53 2.84 17.40
N ARG A 170 0.41 3.16 16.11
CA ARG A 170 0.66 2.18 15.03
C ARG A 170 1.10 2.84 13.72
N PRO A 171 2.41 3.12 13.54
CA PRO A 171 2.94 3.76 12.33
C PRO A 171 2.82 2.91 11.05
N ARG A 172 2.43 1.62 11.16
CA ARG A 172 2.15 0.71 10.03
C ARG A 172 0.66 0.58 9.70
N GLY A 173 -0.21 1.33 10.38
CA GLY A 173 -1.66 1.29 10.27
C GLY A 173 -2.34 0.27 11.20
N LEU A 174 -3.66 0.39 11.39
CA LEU A 174 -4.46 -0.45 12.29
C LEU A 174 -4.42 -1.93 11.93
N TRP A 175 -4.27 -2.26 10.64
CA TRP A 175 -4.22 -3.65 10.17
C TRP A 175 -3.10 -3.82 9.14
N PRO A 176 -1.88 -4.18 9.57
CA PRO A 176 -0.72 -4.24 8.69
C PRO A 176 -0.89 -5.33 7.63
N ALA A 177 -0.43 -5.04 6.41
CA ALA A 177 -0.41 -6.01 5.31
C ALA A 177 0.54 -7.18 5.63
N PRO A 178 0.22 -8.43 5.24
CA PRO A 178 1.10 -9.57 5.48
C PRO A 178 2.46 -9.36 4.80
N GLU A 179 3.54 -9.29 5.58
CA GLU A 179 4.91 -9.19 5.07
C GLU A 179 5.33 -10.56 4.48
N HIS A 180 5.31 -10.69 3.15
CA HIS A 180 5.66 -11.94 2.45
C HIS A 180 7.18 -12.16 2.31
N GLY A 181 8.02 -11.21 2.73
CA GLY A 181 9.47 -11.24 2.53
C GLY A 181 10.32 -11.83 3.67
N LYS A 182 9.74 -12.18 4.83
CA LYS A 182 10.53 -12.68 5.98
C LYS A 182 10.91 -14.17 5.87
N SER A 183 10.23 -14.95 5.04
CA SER A 183 10.54 -16.37 4.85
C SER A 183 11.84 -16.61 4.06
N LEU A 184 12.24 -15.69 3.19
CA LEU A 184 13.46 -15.82 2.37
C LEU A 184 14.72 -15.31 3.10
N ALA A 185 14.59 -14.34 4.00
CA ALA A 185 15.70 -13.90 4.86
C ALA A 185 16.09 -14.97 5.89
N ALA A 186 15.11 -15.74 6.39
CA ALA A 186 15.36 -16.90 7.26
C ALA A 186 16.10 -18.04 6.54
N ALA A 187 15.82 -18.25 5.25
CA ALA A 187 16.51 -19.26 4.44
C ALA A 187 17.96 -18.87 4.06
N LYS A 188 18.29 -17.57 4.01
CA LYS A 188 19.63 -17.07 3.70
C LYS A 188 20.60 -17.11 4.89
N GLY A 189 20.10 -17.36 6.10
CA GLY A 189 20.87 -17.41 7.35
C GLY A 189 21.19 -18.82 7.85
N SER A 190 20.73 -19.88 7.17
CA SER A 190 21.20 -21.24 7.48
C SER A 190 22.50 -21.47 6.71
N PRO A 191 23.65 -21.64 7.39
CA PRO A 191 24.83 -22.15 6.72
C PRO A 191 24.42 -23.48 6.10
N VAL A 192 24.56 -23.63 4.79
CA VAL A 192 24.54 -24.97 4.19
C VAL A 192 25.63 -25.74 4.94
N PRO A 193 25.32 -26.83 5.67
CA PRO A 193 26.35 -27.68 6.22
C PRO A 193 27.13 -28.19 5.01
N ILE A 194 28.35 -27.69 4.83
CA ILE A 194 29.32 -28.39 3.99
C ILE A 194 29.60 -29.65 4.79
N ASP A 195 28.83 -30.71 4.53
CA ASP A 195 29.11 -32.02 5.07
C ASP A 195 30.51 -32.39 4.58
N GLY A 196 31.43 -32.54 5.53
CA GLY A 196 32.83 -32.89 5.28
C GLY A 196 33.01 -34.31 4.74
N SER A 197 31.94 -34.95 4.28
CA SER A 197 31.93 -36.32 3.78
C SER A 197 32.34 -36.45 2.30
N ILE A 198 33.08 -35.49 1.73
CA ILE A 198 34.08 -35.87 0.71
C ILE A 198 35.28 -36.48 1.45
N GLN A 199 34.99 -37.54 2.19
CA GLN A 199 35.98 -38.45 2.72
C GLN A 199 36.19 -39.52 1.65
N GLN A 200 37.38 -39.47 1.06
CA GLN A 200 38.16 -40.65 0.74
C GLN A 200 37.39 -41.78 0.04
N HIS A 201 37.08 -41.60 -1.25
CA HIS A 201 37.24 -42.73 -2.15
C HIS A 201 38.53 -42.53 -2.92
N GLY A 202 39.58 -43.18 -2.42
CA GLY A 202 40.84 -43.31 -3.14
C GLY A 202 40.59 -44.16 -4.38
N SER A 203 40.31 -43.52 -5.51
CA SER A 203 40.63 -44.08 -6.81
C SER A 203 42.05 -43.65 -7.15
N GLY A 204 43.00 -44.56 -6.92
CA GLY A 204 44.40 -44.34 -7.22
C GLY A 204 44.59 -43.92 -8.67
N LEU A 205 45.31 -42.81 -8.83
CA LEU A 205 46.17 -42.48 -9.96
C LEU A 205 47.09 -41.38 -9.44
N GLU A 206 48.35 -41.76 -9.27
CA GLU A 206 49.45 -40.91 -8.85
C GLU A 206 49.48 -39.62 -9.68
N ALA A 207 49.73 -38.50 -9.01
CA ALA A 207 50.16 -37.28 -9.67
C ALA A 207 51.64 -37.41 -10.03
N PRO A 208 52.04 -37.14 -11.28
CA PRO A 208 53.34 -36.58 -11.55
C PRO A 208 53.14 -35.09 -11.82
N SER A 209 53.40 -34.28 -10.80
CA SER A 209 54.03 -32.98 -11.01
C SER A 209 55.37 -33.20 -11.71
N ASP A 210 55.72 -32.31 -12.64
CA ASP A 210 57.00 -32.17 -13.35
C ASP A 210 57.23 -33.01 -14.62
N GLU A 211 56.64 -32.55 -15.73
CA GLU A 211 57.35 -32.52 -17.03
C GLU A 211 57.37 -31.09 -17.57
N VAL A 212 58.45 -30.39 -17.26
CA VAL A 212 58.88 -29.15 -17.92
C VAL A 212 59.34 -29.52 -19.33
N PRO A 213 58.82 -28.92 -20.42
CA PRO A 213 59.30 -29.19 -21.76
C PRO A 213 60.65 -28.48 -21.96
N GLY A 214 61.74 -29.22 -21.77
CA GLY A 214 63.08 -28.73 -22.12
C GLY A 214 64.17 -29.25 -21.21
N GLY A 215 64.61 -30.48 -21.44
CA GLY A 215 65.87 -30.98 -20.87
C GLY A 215 67.03 -30.07 -21.28
N ALA A 216 67.72 -29.52 -20.27
CA ALA A 216 69.02 -28.91 -20.47
C ALA A 216 70.07 -30.01 -20.61
N ALA A 217 70.75 -30.04 -21.76
CA ALA A 217 72.18 -30.37 -21.83
C ALA A 217 72.74 -29.90 -23.18
N ARG A 218 73.01 -28.59 -23.32
CA ARG A 218 74.05 -28.13 -24.25
C ARG A 218 75.34 -27.96 -23.46
N PRO A 219 76.45 -28.58 -23.88
CA PRO A 219 77.69 -28.54 -23.14
C PRO A 219 78.32 -27.15 -23.18
N MET A 220 78.95 -26.82 -22.07
CA MET A 220 79.78 -25.65 -21.84
C MET A 220 80.91 -25.58 -22.90
N SER A 221 80.97 -24.52 -23.71
CA SER A 221 82.13 -24.21 -24.54
C SER A 221 82.99 -23.14 -23.87
N ILE A 222 84.23 -23.52 -23.60
CA ILE A 222 85.31 -22.71 -23.04
C ILE A 222 85.94 -21.81 -24.13
N ASN A 223 86.22 -20.56 -23.75
CA ASN A 223 87.26 -19.62 -24.23
C ASN A 223 87.10 -18.78 -25.52
N PRO A 224 87.87 -17.67 -25.63
CA PRO A 224 88.87 -17.11 -24.68
C PRO A 224 88.44 -15.85 -23.90
#